data_AF-A0A938B3V6-F1
#
_entry.id   AF-A0A938B3V6-F1
#
_cell.length_a   1.000
_cell.length_b   1.000
_cell.length_c   1.000
_cell.angle_alpha   90.00
_cell.angle_beta   90.00
_cell.angle_gamma   90.00
#
_symmetry.space_group_name_H-M   'P 1'
#
loop_
_entity.id
_entity.type
_entity.pdbx_description
1 polymer ?
#
loop_
_entity_poly.entity_id
_entity_poly.type
_entity_poly.pdbx_seq_one_letter_code
_entity_poly.pdbx_strand_id
1 'polypeptide(L)' 'MAVHPTPEELRQAFLAGFQTIDEGETFYTGFEAFLTSLGYCKRDDAPCICCDGGMHGHLPECRWVAQ' A
#
# COMPACT_ATOMS: atom_id res chain seq x y z
N MET A 1 -13.48 2.78 11.05
CA MET A 1 -12.48 2.19 10.14
C MET A 1 -11.11 2.64 10.60
N ALA A 2 -10.09 1.78 10.49
CA ALA A 2 -8.73 2.21 10.76
C ALA A 2 -8.35 3.29 9.74
N VAL A 3 -7.63 4.34 10.17
CA VAL A 3 -7.23 5.44 9.28
C VAL A 3 -6.22 4.96 8.22
N HIS A 4 -5.51 3.87 8.51
CA HIS A 4 -4.49 3.26 7.66
C HIS A 4 -4.72 1.75 7.53
N PRO A 5 -4.23 1.11 6.46
CA PRO A 5 -4.23 -0.34 6.35
C PRO A 5 -3.57 -1.01 7.57
N THR A 6 -4.17 -2.09 8.03
CA THR A 6 -3.58 -2.94 9.06
C THR A 6 -2.37 -3.71 8.50
N PRO A 7 -1.47 -4.21 9.36
CA PRO A 7 -0.35 -5.04 8.91
C PRO A 7 -0.77 -6.27 8.09
N GLU A 8 -1.94 -6.85 8.39
CA GLU A 8 -2.45 -7.98 7.62
C GLU A 8 -2.90 -7.57 6.22
N GLU A 9 -3.64 -6.46 6.09
CA GLU A 9 -4.06 -5.94 4.79
C GLU A 9 -2.85 -5.56 3.93
N LEU A 10 -1.79 -5.02 4.54
CA LEU A 10 -0.53 -4.75 3.85
C LEU A 10 0.13 -6.03 3.37
N ARG A 11 0.23 -7.07 4.21
CA ARG A 11 0.75 -8.38 3.79
C ARG A 11 -0.02 -8.94 2.59
N GLN A 12 -1.35 -8.85 2.60
CA GLN A 12 -2.17 -9.28 1.48
C GLN A 12 -1.96 -8.42 0.23
N ALA A 13 -1.80 -7.11 0.38
CA ALA A 13 -1.46 -6.21 -0.72
C ALA A 13 -0.11 -6.56 -1.35
N PHE A 14 0.91 -6.89 -0.53
CA PHE A 14 2.20 -7.37 -1.03
C PHE A 14 2.05 -8.66 -1.84
N LEU A 15 1.28 -9.62 -1.34
CA LEU A 15 1.01 -10.87 -2.06
C LEU A 15 0.30 -10.62 -3.40
N ALA A 16 -0.71 -9.75 -3.42
CA ALA A 16 -1.41 -9.35 -4.64
C ALA A 16 -0.46 -8.69 -5.65
N GLY A 17 0.45 -7.82 -5.18
CA GLY A 17 1.47 -7.22 -6.03
C GLY A 17 2.44 -8.24 -6.62
N PHE A 18 2.86 -9.25 -5.86
CA PHE A 18 3.70 -10.33 -6.40
C PHE A 18 2.95 -11.23 -7.40
N GLN A 19 1.67 -11.50 -7.17
CA GLN A 19 0.83 -12.27 -8.10
C GLN A 19 0.74 -11.58 -9.47
N THR A 20 0.55 -10.25 -9.49
CA THR A 20 0.47 -9.53 -10.77
C THR A 20 1.79 -9.51 -11.54
N ILE A 21 2.95 -9.61 -10.87
CA ILE A 21 4.24 -9.81 -11.58
C ILE A 21 4.24 -11.14 -12.35
N ASP A 22 3.73 -12.21 -11.74
CA ASP A 22 3.63 -13.52 -12.37
C ASP A 22 2.70 -13.49 -13.59
N GLU A 23 1.67 -12.65 -13.54
CA GLU A 23 0.73 -12.38 -14.63
C GLU A 23 1.29 -11.46 -15.74
N GLY A 24 2.52 -10.95 -15.58
CA GLY A 24 3.20 -10.09 -16.56
C GLY A 24 2.98 -8.58 -16.36
N GLU A 25 2.33 -8.19 -15.27
CA GLU A 25 2.09 -6.81 -14.88
C GLU A 25 3.16 -6.30 -13.90
N THR A 26 3.01 -5.06 -13.41
CA THR A 26 3.91 -4.51 -12.38
C THR A 26 3.44 -4.90 -10.99
N PHE A 27 4.37 -4.91 -10.01
CA PHE A 27 4.03 -5.08 -8.60
C PHE A 27 2.94 -4.10 -8.12
N TYR A 28 3.05 -2.83 -8.54
CA TYR A 28 2.14 -1.78 -8.12
C TYR A 28 0.74 -1.97 -8.67
N THR A 29 0.59 -2.59 -9.85
CA THR A 29 -0.73 -2.93 -10.42
C THR A 29 -1.57 -3.72 -9.41
N GLY A 30 -1.04 -4.82 -8.88
CA GLY A 30 -1.76 -5.66 -7.90
C GLY A 30 -1.85 -5.03 -6.51
N PHE A 31 -0.74 -4.44 -6.04
CA PHE A 31 -0.67 -3.84 -4.71
C PHE A 31 -1.67 -2.67 -4.55
N GLU A 32 -1.69 -1.73 -5.49
CA GLU A 32 -2.55 -0.54 -5.44
C GLU A 32 -4.01 -0.92 -5.69
N ALA A 33 -4.29 -1.86 -6.60
CA ALA A 33 -5.64 -2.35 -6.85
C ALA A 33 -6.25 -3.03 -5.62
N PHE A 34 -5.46 -3.83 -4.88
CA PHE A 34 -5.92 -4.49 -3.67
C PHE A 34 -6.31 -3.47 -2.58
N LEU A 35 -5.44 -2.50 -2.29
CA LEU A 35 -5.72 -1.48 -1.28
C LEU A 35 -6.89 -0.58 -1.69
N THR A 36 -7.01 -0.25 -2.97
CA THR A 36 -8.15 0.51 -3.50
C THR A 36 -9.47 -0.27 -3.36
N SER A 37 -9.45 -1.58 -3.58
CA SER A 37 -10.60 -2.48 -3.39
C SER A 37 -11.08 -2.53 -1.93
N LEU A 38 -10.15 -2.39 -0.97
CA LEU A 38 -10.46 -2.26 0.45
C LEU A 38 -10.94 -0.86 0.87
N GLY A 39 -11.02 0.08 -0.07
CA GLY A 39 -11.46 1.45 0.18
C GLY A 39 -10.35 2.40 0.65
N TYR A 40 -9.08 2.01 0.55
CA TYR A 40 -7.97 2.91 0.80
C TYR A 40 -7.68 3.78 -0.42
N CYS A 41 -7.16 4.98 -0.21
CA CYS A 41 -6.58 5.81 -1.25
C CYS A 41 -5.15 6.20 -0.86
N LYS A 42 -4.30 6.35 -1.87
CA LYS A 42 -2.94 6.84 -1.70
C LYS A 42 -2.96 8.37 -1.65
N ARG A 43 -2.38 8.94 -0.61
CA ARG A 43 -2.13 10.39 -0.51
C ARG A 43 -0.67 10.67 -0.88
N ASP A 44 -0.42 10.93 -2.16
CA ASP A 44 0.92 11.28 -2.66
C ASP A 44 1.42 12.63 -2.12
N ASP A 45 0.52 13.52 -1.71
CA ASP A 45 0.84 14.84 -1.15
C ASP A 45 1.15 14.80 0.37
N ALA A 46 0.90 13.66 1.04
CA ALA A 46 1.12 13.55 2.47
C ALA A 46 2.60 13.27 2.80
N PRO A 47 3.23 14.04 3.71
CA PRO A 47 4.55 13.70 4.22
C PRO A 47 4.49 12.33 4.91
N CYS A 48 5.56 11.54 4.75
CA CYS A 48 5.70 10.27 5.46
C CYS A 48 5.60 10.53 6.97
N ILE A 49 4.63 9.91 7.65
CA ILE A 49 4.46 10.03 9.11
C ILE A 49 5.25 8.96 9.89
N CYS A 50 6.07 8.15 9.21
CA CYS A 50 6.86 7.12 9.88
C CYS A 50 7.97 7.74 10.73
N CYS A 51 8.18 7.18 11.93
CA CYS A 51 9.21 7.64 12.86
C CYS A 51 10.64 7.55 12.31
N ASP A 52 10.86 6.73 11.28
CA ASP A 52 12.15 6.52 10.61
C ASP A 52 12.38 7.48 9.42
N GLY A 53 11.48 8.45 9.21
CA GLY A 53 11.60 9.44 8.14
C GLY A 53 11.50 8.85 6.73
N GLY A 54 10.96 7.64 6.57
CA GLY A 54 10.90 6.95 5.28
C GLY A 54 12.14 6.10 4.94
N MET A 55 13.00 5.80 5.92
CA MET A 55 14.16 4.93 5.72
C MET A 55 13.80 3.47 5.39
N HIS A 56 12.62 2.98 5.76
CA HIS A 56 12.12 1.65 5.35
C HIS A 56 11.90 1.51 3.84
N GLY A 57 12.07 2.58 3.06
CA GLY A 57 12.08 2.54 1.60
C GLY A 57 10.69 2.74 0.98
N HIS A 58 10.67 2.72 -0.37
CA HIS A 58 9.47 2.94 -1.18
C HIS A 58 8.45 1.83 -0.97
N LEU A 59 7.62 1.97 0.04
CA LEU A 59 6.18 1.71 0.01
C LEU A 59 5.60 2.21 1.34
N PRO A 60 5.14 3.46 1.38
CA PRO A 60 4.67 4.06 2.61
C PRO A 60 3.29 3.53 2.91
N GLU A 61 3.23 2.50 3.74
CA GLU A 61 2.05 2.09 4.53
C GLU A 61 1.30 3.33 5.05
N CYS A 62 2.08 4.36 5.43
CA CYS A 62 1.63 5.64 5.96
C CYS A 62 0.98 6.60 4.95
N ARG A 63 1.09 6.37 3.63
CA ARG A 63 0.37 7.18 2.62
C ARG A 63 -0.96 6.58 2.21
N TRP A 64 -1.24 5.34 2.58
CA TRP A 64 -2.54 4.73 2.34
C TRP A 64 -3.47 5.06 3.49
N VAL A 65 -4.62 5.63 3.17
CA VAL A 65 -5.62 6.03 4.15
C VAL A 65 -7.01 5.59 3.73
N ALA A 66 -7.86 5.28 4.69
CA ALA A 66 -9.27 4.99 4.38
C ALA A 66 -9.91 6.21 3.71
N GLN A 67 -10.69 5.96 2.66
CA GLN A 67 -11.56 6.97 2.04
C GLN A 67 -12.73 7.33 2.96
#